data_AF-A0A814A2H1-F1
#
_entry.id   AF-A0A814A2H1-F1
#
_cell.length_a   1.000
_cell.length_b   1.000
_cell.length_c   1.000
_cell.angle_alpha   90.00
_cell.angle_beta   90.00
_cell.angle_gamma   90.00
#
_symmetry.space_group_name_H-M   'P 1'
#
loop_
_entity.id
_entity.type
_entity.pdbx_description
1 polymer ?
#
loop_
_entity_poly.entity_id
_entity_poly.type
_entity_poly.pdbx_seq_one_letter_code
_entity_poly.pdbx_strand_id
1 'polypeptide(L)'
;MHTERVQSAVSKINELATNSFTNLKFVFIAGDITNTALKSQLVVQTILNNLTVQYYPIIGNHDQWPHSSTWETEQSVGDQIFLEAFKAILTSSNIIGYPNGTVYDPKEKRQS
;
A
#
# COMPACT_ATOMS: atom_id res chain seq x y z
N MET A 1 13.33 -6.20 -2.09
CA MET A 1 12.60 -5.55 -0.97
C MET A 1 13.32 -5.90 0.33
N HIS A 2 13.71 -4.92 1.14
CA HIS A 2 14.40 -5.16 2.41
C HIS A 2 13.38 -5.32 3.54
N THR A 3 12.90 -6.54 3.75
CA THR A 3 11.89 -6.89 4.77
C THR A 3 12.32 -6.51 6.19
N GLU A 4 13.61 -6.62 6.50
CA GLU A 4 14.18 -6.26 7.81
C GLU A 4 13.95 -4.80 8.21
N ARG A 5 14.08 -3.87 7.25
CA ARG A 5 13.87 -2.44 7.50
C ARG A 5 12.40 -2.15 7.81
N VAL A 6 11.48 -2.81 7.11
CA VAL A 6 10.04 -2.68 7.37
C VAL A 6 9.69 -3.28 8.74
N GLN A 7 10.23 -4.44 9.08
CA GLN A 7 10.05 -5.04 10.40
C GLN A 7 10.56 -4.14 11.53
N SER A 8 11.74 -3.54 11.35
CA SER A 8 12.30 -2.58 12.31
C SER A 8 11.40 -1.35 12.48
N ALA A 9 10.87 -0.81 11.37
CA ALA A 9 9.93 0.32 11.42
C ALA A 9 8.62 -0.04 12.16
N VAL A 10 8.03 -1.21 11.86
CA VAL A 10 6.82 -1.69 12.56
C VAL A 10 7.07 -1.87 14.05
N SER A 11 8.19 -2.47 14.44
CA SER A 11 8.58 -2.60 15.85
C SER A 11 8.71 -1.24 16.53
N LYS A 12 9.30 -0.26 15.84
CA LYS A 12 9.46 1.09 16.40
C LYS A 12 8.13 1.81 16.57
N ILE A 13 7.22 1.67 15.61
CA ILE A 13 5.88 2.23 15.68
C ILE A 13 5.10 1.60 16.83
N ASN A 14 5.19 0.28 17.01
CA ASN A 14 4.54 -0.42 18.11
C ASN A 14 5.07 0.02 19.49
N GLU A 15 6.37 0.26 19.61
CA GLU A 15 7.00 0.85 20.81
C GLU A 15 6.46 2.28 21.08
N LEU A 16 6.29 3.09 20.04
CA LEU A 16 5.70 4.43 20.19
C LEU A 16 4.21 4.36 20.56
N ALA A 17 3.50 3.34 20.10
CA ALA A 17 2.09 3.13 20.42
C ALA A 17 1.86 2.71 21.88
N THR A 18 2.81 2.01 22.51
CA THR A 18 2.71 1.66 23.94
C THR A 18 3.09 2.82 24.86
N ASN A 19 3.74 3.85 24.34
CA ASN A 19 4.08 5.05 25.10
C ASN A 19 2.83 5.93 25.34
N SER A 20 2.43 6.03 26.60
CA SER A 20 1.24 6.78 27.04
C SER A 20 1.31 8.29 26.75
N PHE A 21 2.51 8.87 26.62
CA PHE A 21 2.69 10.27 26.27
C PHE A 21 2.49 10.54 24.77
N THR A 22 2.77 9.55 23.91
CA THR A 22 2.63 9.70 22.45
C THR A 22 1.17 9.65 22.01
N ASN A 23 0.34 8.85 22.68
CA ASN A 23 -1.07 8.66 22.35
C ASN A 23 -1.33 8.34 20.87
N LEU A 24 -0.44 7.54 20.24
CA LEU A 24 -0.54 7.19 18.82
C LEU A 24 -1.80 6.33 18.58
N LYS A 25 -2.69 6.79 17.68
CA LYS A 25 -3.96 6.11 17.39
C LYS A 25 -4.00 5.39 16.06
N PHE A 26 -3.27 5.90 15.08
CA PHE A 26 -3.22 5.34 13.75
C PHE A 26 -1.95 5.77 13.01
N VAL A 27 -1.69 5.13 11.87
CA VAL A 27 -0.53 5.37 11.01
C VAL A 27 -0.97 5.44 9.55
N PHE A 28 -0.45 6.40 8.79
CA PHE A 28 -0.54 6.40 7.33
C PHE A 28 0.76 5.84 6.75
N ILE A 29 0.66 4.89 5.82
CA ILE A 29 1.79 4.40 5.02
C ILE A 29 1.71 5.11 3.67
N ALA A 30 2.54 6.12 3.48
CA ALA A 30 2.38 7.13 2.42
C ALA A 30 2.99 6.72 1.08
N GLY A 31 2.55 5.60 0.52
CA GLY A 31 2.95 5.17 -0.83
C GLY A 31 4.29 4.43 -0.92
N ASP A 32 4.60 4.04 -2.14
CA ASP A 32 5.79 3.31 -2.57
C ASP A 32 6.08 2.10 -1.66
N ILE A 33 5.00 1.37 -1.38
CA ILE A 33 5.02 0.14 -0.58
C ILE A 33 5.79 -0.95 -1.33
N THR A 34 5.70 -0.93 -2.65
CA THR A 34 6.40 -1.78 -3.60
C THR A 34 7.31 -0.92 -4.46
N ASN A 35 8.37 -1.53 -5.00
CA ASN A 35 9.23 -0.88 -5.99
C ASN A 35 8.69 -1.06 -7.40
N THR A 36 7.96 -2.15 -7.63
CA THR A 36 7.60 -2.61 -8.97
C THR A 36 6.16 -3.06 -9.10
N ALA A 37 5.26 -2.72 -8.16
CA ALA A 37 3.85 -3.11 -8.11
C ALA A 37 3.55 -4.61 -8.30
N LEU A 38 4.55 -5.48 -8.17
CA LEU A 38 4.38 -6.91 -8.31
C LEU A 38 3.74 -7.48 -7.04
N LYS A 39 2.80 -8.42 -7.21
CA LYS A 39 2.11 -9.10 -6.11
C LYS A 39 3.08 -9.77 -5.12
N SER A 40 4.23 -10.23 -5.60
CA SER A 40 5.30 -10.80 -4.75
C SER A 40 5.90 -9.79 -3.76
N GLN A 41 5.81 -8.49 -4.00
CA GLN A 41 6.26 -7.44 -3.08
C GLN A 41 5.18 -7.02 -2.09
N LEU A 42 3.90 -7.23 -2.42
CA LEU A 42 2.79 -6.95 -1.50
C LEU A 42 2.71 -7.91 -0.30
N VAL A 43 3.55 -8.95 -0.25
CA VAL A 43 3.77 -9.74 0.97
C VAL A 43 4.19 -8.88 2.17
N VAL A 44 4.71 -7.67 1.93
CA VAL A 44 4.96 -6.65 2.96
C VAL A 44 3.74 -6.35 3.84
N GLN A 45 2.53 -6.51 3.29
CA GLN A 45 1.29 -6.38 4.05
C GLN A 45 1.31 -7.28 5.30
N THR A 46 1.86 -8.49 5.20
CA THR A 46 1.93 -9.40 6.36
C THR A 46 2.78 -8.83 7.49
N ILE A 47 3.80 -8.02 7.17
CA ILE A 47 4.62 -7.31 8.14
C ILE A 47 3.83 -6.13 8.72
N LEU A 48 3.17 -5.34 7.87
CA LEU A 48 2.35 -4.19 8.28
C LEU A 48 1.16 -4.60 9.16
N ASN A 49 0.61 -5.80 8.96
CA ASN A 49 -0.45 -6.37 9.80
C ASN A 49 -0.02 -6.64 11.25
N ASN A 50 1.28 -6.52 11.58
CA ASN A 50 1.75 -6.58 12.97
C ASN A 50 1.73 -5.22 13.68
N LEU A 51 1.30 -4.14 13.01
CA LEU A 51 1.07 -2.85 13.68
C LEU A 51 -0.04 -3.00 14.73
N THR A 52 0.22 -2.53 15.96
CA THR A 52 -0.72 -2.60 17.09
C THR A 52 -1.80 -1.51 17.03
N VAL A 53 -1.66 -0.56 16.12
CA VAL A 53 -2.59 0.53 15.85
C VAL A 53 -3.14 0.41 14.44
N GLN A 54 -4.31 1.01 14.18
CA GLN A 54 -4.89 1.04 12.85
C GLN A 54 -3.91 1.69 11.87
N TYR A 55 -3.70 1.05 10.72
CA TYR A 55 -2.92 1.67 9.64
C TYR A 55 -3.75 1.84 8.38
N TYR A 56 -3.36 2.82 7.58
CA TYR A 56 -4.01 3.18 6.33
C TYR A 56 -2.95 3.22 5.23
N PRO A 57 -2.93 2.22 4.33
CA PRO A 57 -2.02 2.20 3.21
C PRO A 57 -2.53 3.15 2.12
N ILE A 58 -1.63 4.00 1.63
CA ILE A 58 -1.87 4.91 0.50
C ILE A 58 -1.03 4.38 -0.65
N ILE A 59 -1.59 4.42 -1.87
CA ILE A 59 -0.89 3.99 -3.07
C ILE A 59 0.12 5.07 -3.53
N GLY A 60 1.36 4.68 -3.82
CA GLY A 60 2.37 5.55 -4.43
C GLY A 60 2.53 5.31 -5.93
N ASN A 61 3.42 6.05 -6.58
CA ASN A 61 3.65 5.90 -8.02
C ASN A 61 4.34 4.56 -8.37
N HIS A 62 5.19 4.03 -7.48
CA HIS A 62 5.82 2.73 -7.70
C HIS A 62 4.86 1.54 -7.49
N ASP A 63 3.69 1.78 -6.90
CA ASP A 63 2.65 0.78 -6.66
C ASP A 63 1.64 0.66 -7.83
N GLN A 64 1.71 1.54 -8.83
CA GLN A 64 0.71 1.61 -9.91
C GLN A 64 1.06 0.77 -11.14
N TRP A 65 2.34 0.63 -11.46
CA TRP A 65 2.77 0.05 -12.74
C TRP A 65 3.61 -1.22 -12.54
N PRO A 66 3.00 -2.41 -12.67
CA PRO A 66 3.73 -3.64 -12.49
C PRO A 66 4.80 -3.83 -13.55
N HIS A 67 6.04 -4.04 -13.09
CA HIS A 67 7.18 -4.26 -13.97
C HIS A 67 8.23 -5.17 -13.34
N SER A 68 9.13 -5.64 -14.18
CA SER A 68 10.38 -6.28 -13.80
C SER A 68 11.53 -5.69 -14.63
N SER A 69 12.74 -6.22 -14.49
CA SER A 69 13.87 -5.79 -15.32
C SER A 69 13.73 -6.13 -16.81
N THR A 70 12.79 -7.01 -17.18
CA THR A 70 12.66 -7.53 -18.55
C THR A 70 11.31 -7.26 -19.20
N TRP A 71 10.32 -6.75 -18.46
CA TRP A 71 8.99 -6.48 -18.99
C TRP A 71 8.22 -5.50 -18.09
N GLU A 72 7.27 -4.79 -18.69
CA GLU A 72 6.30 -3.93 -17.99
C GLU A 72 4.90 -4.31 -18.48
N THR A 73 3.88 -4.18 -17.62
CA THR A 73 2.50 -4.38 -18.09
C THR A 73 2.13 -3.28 -19.08
N GLU A 74 1.33 -3.63 -20.10
CA GLU A 74 0.78 -2.64 -21.04
C GLU A 74 -0.23 -1.69 -20.38
N GLN A 75 -0.75 -2.05 -19.20
CA GLN A 75 -1.76 -1.30 -18.44
C GLN A 75 -1.34 -1.14 -16.98
N SER A 76 -1.65 -0.01 -16.36
CA SER A 76 -1.45 0.21 -14.92
C SER A 76 -2.49 -0.57 -14.11
N VAL A 77 -2.21 -1.83 -13.81
CA VAL A 77 -3.10 -2.70 -13.00
C VAL A 77 -2.66 -2.77 -11.53
N GLY A 78 -1.66 -1.98 -11.13
CA GLY A 78 -1.10 -2.00 -9.78
C GLY A 78 -2.08 -1.52 -8.71
N ASP A 79 -3.01 -0.63 -9.05
CA ASP A 79 -4.09 -0.20 -8.16
C ASP A 79 -5.05 -1.34 -7.79
N GLN A 80 -5.42 -2.19 -8.74
CA GLN A 80 -6.22 -3.39 -8.48
C GLN A 80 -5.47 -4.38 -7.60
N ILE A 81 -4.18 -4.60 -7.87
CA ILE A 81 -3.34 -5.51 -7.10
C ILE A 81 -3.15 -4.99 -5.66
N PHE A 82 -2.95 -3.68 -5.50
CA PHE A 82 -2.90 -3.00 -4.22
C PHE A 82 -4.22 -3.14 -3.45
N LEU A 83 -5.35 -2.87 -4.12
CA LEU A 83 -6.67 -3.00 -3.52
C LEU A 83 -6.95 -4.45 -3.10
N GLU A 84 -6.59 -5.44 -3.93
CA GLU A 84 -6.74 -6.86 -3.60
C GLU A 84 -5.98 -7.20 -2.31
N ALA A 85 -4.73 -6.76 -2.18
CA ALA A 85 -3.93 -7.00 -0.99
C ALA A 85 -4.56 -6.32 0.24
N PHE A 86 -4.80 -5.00 0.18
CA PHE A 86 -5.21 -4.22 1.34
C PHE A 86 -6.73 -4.15 1.58
N LYS A 87 -7.54 -4.90 0.83
CA LYS A 87 -9.01 -4.87 0.87
C LYS A 87 -9.57 -4.95 2.29
N ALA A 88 -9.07 -5.88 3.10
CA ALA A 88 -9.57 -6.10 4.45
C ALA A 88 -9.45 -4.84 5.34
N ILE A 89 -8.31 -4.15 5.25
CA ILE A 89 -8.07 -2.91 6.01
C ILE A 89 -8.80 -1.73 5.41
N LEU A 90 -8.85 -1.59 4.09
CA LEU A 90 -9.53 -0.46 3.46
C LEU A 90 -11.05 -0.51 3.70
N THR A 91 -11.63 -1.71 3.67
CA THR A 91 -13.08 -1.90 3.93
C THR A 91 -13.48 -1.72 5.39
N SER A 92 -12.59 -2.01 6.34
CA SER A 92 -12.86 -1.80 7.77
C SER A 92 -12.82 -0.31 8.19
N SER A 93 -12.34 0.57 7.31
CA SER A 93 -11.88 1.92 7.68
C SER A 93 -12.88 3.03 7.39
N ASN A 94 -14.04 2.77 6.78
CA ASN A 94 -14.93 3.79 6.16
C ASN A 94 -14.22 4.75 5.17
N ILE A 95 -12.95 4.52 4.87
CA ILE A 95 -12.24 5.18 3.79
C ILE A 95 -12.87 4.65 2.51
N ILE A 96 -13.47 5.55 1.74
CA ILE A 96 -14.14 5.27 0.48
C ILE A 96 -13.14 4.53 -0.42
N GLY A 97 -13.42 3.25 -0.70
CA GLY A 97 -12.67 2.49 -1.68
C GLY A 97 -12.82 3.14 -3.05
N TYR A 98 -11.73 3.19 -3.82
CA TYR A 98 -11.72 3.65 -5.20
C TYR A 98 -12.91 3.04 -5.97
N PRO A 99 -13.65 3.84 -6.77
CA PRO A 99 -14.81 3.34 -7.50
C PRO A 99 -14.36 2.24 -8.48
N ASN A 100 -14.88 1.02 -8.30
CA ASN A 100 -14.85 -0.20 -9.14
C ASN A 100 -14.19 -0.15 -10.55
N GLY A 101 -12.96 0.33 -10.67
CA GLY A 101 -12.25 0.52 -11.92
C GLY A 101 -10.83 1.05 -11.68
N THR A 102 -9.94 0.81 -12.63
CA THR A 102 -8.63 1.46 -12.65
C THR A 102 -8.80 2.97 -12.79
N VAL A 103 -7.96 3.77 -12.12
CA VAL A 103 -7.91 5.23 -12.38
C VAL A 103 -7.48 5.51 -13.83
N TYR A 104 -6.82 4.53 -14.45
CA TYR A 104 -6.48 4.54 -15.87
C TYR A 104 -7.59 3.88 -16.71
N ASP A 105 -8.30 4.69 -17.50
CA ASP A 105 -9.08 4.23 -18.65
C ASP A 105 -8.27 4.50 -19.93
N PRO A 106 -7.75 3.47 -20.63
CA PRO A 106 -7.02 3.65 -21.89
C PRO A 106 -7.89 4.26 -23.01
N LYS A 107 -9.21 4.33 -22.85
CA LYS A 107 -10.15 4.97 -23.78
C LYS A 107 -10.44 6.43 -23.43
N GLU A 108 -10.17 6.87 -22.20
CA GLU A 108 -10.19 8.29 -21.87
C GLU A 108 -8.88 8.94 -22.35
N LYS A 109 -8.90 9.43 -23.59
CA LYS A 109 -7.87 10.38 -24.04
C LYS A 109 -7.87 11.55 -23.07
N ARG A 110 -6.77 11.76 -22.35
CA ARG A 110 -6.52 13.03 -21.66
C ARG A 110 -6.71 14.14 -22.68
N GLN A 111 -7.74 14.97 -22.50
CA GLN A 111 -7.85 16.21 -23.26
C GLN A 111 -6.68 17.08 -22.84
N SER A 112 -5.69 17.17 -23.74
CA SER A 112 -4.57 18.11 -23.68
C SER A 112 -5.03 19.52 -23.98
#